data_AF-A0A3C0I976-F1
#
_entry.id   AF-A0A3C0I976-F1
#
_cell.length_a   1.000
_cell.length_b   1.000
_cell.length_c   1.000
_cell.angle_alpha   90.00
_cell.angle_beta   90.00
_cell.angle_gamma   90.00
#
_symmetry.space_group_name_H-M   'P 1'
#
loop_
_entity.id
_entity.type
_entity.pdbx_description
1 polymer ?
#
loop_
_entity_poly.entity_id
_entity_poly.type
_entity_poly.pdbx_seq_one_letter_code
_entity_poly.pdbx_strand_id
1 'polypeptide(L)'
;MFNLKEVISVSLILFSVIDILGSIPIILDLKKKDGHIEAEKATLVAGFLMIGFLMAGESILKLFGLDLSSFALAGALVIFFLGIEMVLGIRLFRGEENTNSKSSSVVPLAFPVIAGAGTMTTIISLRAEYQQFNVLFGIALNLIL
;
A
#
# COMPACT_ATOMS: atom_id res chain seq x y z
N MET A 1 -4.54 20.28 16.44
CA MET A 1 -3.30 21.07 16.37
C MET A 1 -2.22 20.18 15.76
N PHE A 2 -1.47 20.72 14.81
CA PHE A 2 -0.34 20.01 14.22
C PHE A 2 0.68 19.62 15.31
N ASN A 3 1.08 18.35 15.35
CA ASN A 3 2.06 17.86 16.31
C ASN A 3 3.16 17.08 15.59
N LEU A 4 4.36 17.66 15.56
CA LEU A 4 5.50 17.09 14.85
C LEU A 4 5.89 15.70 15.38
N LYS A 5 5.74 15.46 16.70
CA LYS A 5 6.04 14.14 17.28
C LYS A 5 5.09 13.08 16.75
N GLU A 6 3.80 13.40 16.65
CA GLU A 6 2.81 12.48 16.11
C GLU A 6 3.07 12.19 14.63
N VAL A 7 3.38 13.23 13.83
CA VAL A 7 3.71 13.06 12.41
C VAL A 7 4.92 12.15 12.23
N ILE A 8 5.99 12.34 13.02
CA ILE A 8 7.17 11.49 12.98
C ILE A 8 6.84 10.05 13.38
N SER A 9 6.06 9.85 14.47
CA SER A 9 5.64 8.52 14.90
C SER A 9 4.82 7.80 13.84
N VAL A 10 3.79 8.45 13.31
CA VAL A 10 2.98 7.93 12.18
C VAL A 10 3.91 7.57 11.02
N SER A 11 4.84 8.46 10.69
CA SER A 11 5.72 8.25 9.54
C SER A 11 6.61 7.03 9.71
N LEU A 12 7.21 6.85 10.88
CA LEU A 12 8.06 5.69 11.19
C LEU A 12 7.27 4.39 11.19
N ILE A 13 6.05 4.41 11.73
CA ILE A 13 5.16 3.23 11.75
C ILE A 13 4.78 2.85 10.32
N LEU A 14 4.32 3.82 9.50
CA LEU A 14 3.97 3.57 8.11
C LEU A 14 5.19 3.10 7.30
N PHE A 15 6.34 3.74 7.45
CA PHE A 15 7.56 3.35 6.76
C PHE A 15 7.95 1.90 7.05
N SER A 16 7.84 1.50 8.32
CA SER A 16 8.13 0.13 8.76
C SER A 16 7.13 -0.89 8.21
N VAL A 17 5.85 -0.50 8.06
CA VAL A 17 4.77 -1.39 7.59
C VAL A 17 4.79 -1.52 6.06
N ILE A 18 5.05 -0.44 5.33
CA ILE A 18 5.13 -0.48 3.86
C ILE A 18 6.34 -1.33 3.42
N ASP A 19 7.43 -1.32 4.20
CA ASP A 19 8.62 -2.14 4.00
C ASP A 19 9.15 -2.11 2.55
N ILE A 20 9.54 -0.91 2.10
CA ILE A 20 10.12 -0.69 0.77
C ILE A 20 11.38 -1.56 0.57
N LEU A 21 12.18 -1.73 1.63
CA LEU A 21 13.41 -2.51 1.59
C LEU A 21 13.12 -4.00 1.37
N GLY A 22 12.17 -4.58 2.11
CA GLY A 22 11.70 -5.95 1.90
C GLY A 22 11.03 -6.14 0.54
N SER A 23 10.47 -5.08 -0.04
CA SER A 23 9.81 -5.09 -1.34
C SER A 23 10.75 -4.95 -2.55
N ILE A 24 12.06 -4.76 -2.34
CA ILE A 24 13.06 -4.63 -3.43
C ILE A 24 12.97 -5.76 -4.46
N PRO A 25 12.88 -7.05 -4.08
CA PRO A 25 12.75 -8.12 -5.05
C PRO A 25 11.53 -7.94 -5.96
N ILE A 26 10.36 -7.57 -5.40
CA ILE A 26 9.11 -7.35 -6.15
C ILE A 26 9.31 -6.21 -7.15
N ILE A 27 9.87 -5.10 -6.68
CA ILE A 27 10.16 -3.91 -7.49
C ILE A 27 11.09 -4.26 -8.67
N LEU A 28 12.13 -5.06 -8.43
CA LEU A 28 13.06 -5.50 -9.47
C LEU A 28 12.41 -6.43 -10.50
N ASP A 29 11.53 -7.33 -10.07
CA ASP A 29 10.82 -8.23 -10.97
C ASP A 29 9.84 -7.46 -11.87
N LEU A 30 9.08 -6.53 -11.29
CA LEU A 30 8.23 -5.60 -12.04
C LEU A 30 9.03 -4.78 -13.05
N LYS A 31 10.21 -4.28 -12.66
CA LYS A 31 11.11 -3.55 -13.58
C LYS A 31 11.60 -4.41 -14.73
N LYS A 32 11.94 -5.68 -14.48
CA LYS A 32 12.39 -6.61 -15.53
C LYS A 32 11.26 -6.90 -16.52
N LYS A 33 10.02 -7.03 -16.02
CA LYS A 33 8.84 -7.33 -16.82
C LYS A 33 8.43 -6.17 -17.74
N ASP A 34 8.36 -4.96 -17.20
CA ASP A 34 7.84 -3.78 -17.92
C ASP A 34 8.95 -2.85 -18.46
N GLY A 35 10.22 -3.18 -18.22
CA GLY A 35 11.41 -2.43 -18.63
C GLY A 35 11.65 -1.13 -17.83
N HIS A 36 10.60 -0.54 -17.27
CA HIS A 36 10.63 0.68 -16.47
C HIS A 36 9.56 0.64 -15.37
N ILE A 37 9.82 1.35 -14.27
CA ILE A 37 8.86 1.53 -13.19
C ILE A 37 8.31 2.95 -13.29
N GLU A 38 6.98 3.07 -13.41
CA GLU A 38 6.29 4.36 -13.32
C GLU A 38 6.11 4.77 -11.84
N ALA A 39 7.23 5.00 -11.14
CA ALA A 39 7.25 5.21 -9.69
C ALA A 39 6.34 6.36 -9.25
N GLU A 40 6.38 7.50 -9.94
CA GLU A 40 5.52 8.66 -9.63
C GLU A 40 4.03 8.32 -9.69
N LYS A 41 3.60 7.58 -10.72
CA LYS A 41 2.20 7.17 -10.86
C LYS A 41 1.82 6.16 -9.79
N ALA A 42 2.68 5.19 -9.50
CA ALA A 42 2.43 4.22 -8.44
C ALA A 42 2.31 4.90 -7.07
N THR A 43 3.20 5.84 -6.75
CA THR A 43 3.16 6.65 -5.53
C THR A 43 1.89 7.49 -5.46
N LEU A 44 1.47 8.13 -6.56
CA LEU A 44 0.22 8.91 -6.59
C LEU A 44 -1.01 8.02 -6.37
N VAL A 45 -1.09 6.86 -7.02
CA VAL A 45 -2.18 5.90 -6.84
C VAL A 45 -2.20 5.37 -5.41
N ALA A 46 -1.05 4.99 -4.85
CA ALA A 46 -0.93 4.55 -3.47
C ALA A 46 -1.34 5.67 -2.49
N GLY A 47 -0.93 6.91 -2.75
CA GLY A 47 -1.33 8.07 -1.96
C GLY A 47 -2.84 8.30 -1.97
N PHE A 48 -3.47 8.19 -3.14
CA PHE A 48 -4.92 8.28 -3.26
C PHE A 48 -5.63 7.18 -2.46
N LEU A 49 -5.15 5.93 -2.54
CA LEU A 49 -5.68 4.81 -1.76
C LEU A 49 -5.53 5.02 -0.25
N MET A 50 -4.34 5.45 0.20
CA MET A 50 -4.05 5.71 1.61
C MET A 50 -4.92 6.84 2.18
N ILE A 51 -5.06 7.95 1.45
CA ILE A 51 -5.92 9.07 1.85
C ILE A 51 -7.39 8.66 1.84
N GLY A 52 -7.82 7.90 0.83
CA GLY A 52 -9.17 7.33 0.75
C GLY A 52 -9.49 6.47 1.97
N PHE A 53 -8.57 5.60 2.37
CA PHE A 53 -8.72 4.76 3.57
C PHE A 53 -8.67 5.56 4.87
N LEU A 54 -7.85 6.61 4.96
CA LEU A 54 -7.84 7.52 6.11
C LEU A 54 -9.21 8.19 6.31
N MET A 55 -9.89 8.55 5.22
CA MET A 55 -11.17 9.25 5.28
C MET A 55 -12.36 8.30 5.44
N ALA A 56 -12.38 7.19 4.70
CA ALA A 56 -13.55 6.34 4.52
C ALA A 56 -13.34 4.88 4.91
N GLY A 57 -12.11 4.44 5.21
CA GLY A 57 -11.76 3.03 5.39
C GLY A 57 -12.63 2.33 6.43
N GLU A 58 -12.79 2.92 7.61
CA GLU A 58 -13.64 2.35 8.66
C GLU A 58 -15.11 2.20 8.22
N SER A 59 -15.65 3.19 7.52
CA SER A 59 -17.03 3.17 7.03
C SER A 59 -17.21 2.13 5.91
N ILE A 60 -16.23 2.00 5.02
CA ILE A 60 -16.21 0.99 3.96
C ILE A 60 -16.21 -0.41 4.59
N LEU A 61 -15.32 -0.68 5.55
CA LEU A 61 -15.25 -1.97 6.22
C LEU A 61 -16.58 -2.32 6.90
N LYS A 62 -17.17 -1.38 7.65
CA LYS A 62 -18.48 -1.56 8.30
C LYS A 62 -19.61 -1.82 7.31
N LEU A 63 -19.61 -1.15 6.15
CA LEU A 63 -20.63 -1.37 5.11
C LEU A 63 -20.63 -2.82 4.60
N PHE A 64 -19.45 -3.43 4.49
CA PHE A 64 -19.30 -4.84 4.10
C PHE A 64 -19.39 -5.82 5.27
N GLY A 65 -19.66 -5.35 6.49
CA GLY A 65 -19.70 -6.19 7.68
C GLY A 65 -18.34 -6.80 8.05
N LEU A 66 -17.24 -6.16 7.63
CA LEU A 66 -15.88 -6.62 7.89
C LEU A 66 -15.26 -5.86 9.06
N ASP A 67 -14.51 -6.58 9.88
CA ASP A 67 -13.62 -5.98 10.86
C ASP A 67 -12.21 -5.75 10.28
N LEU A 68 -11.42 -4.95 10.99
CA LEU A 68 -10.06 -4.57 10.59
C LEU A 68 -9.14 -5.80 10.45
N SER A 69 -9.27 -6.78 11.36
CA SER A 69 -8.43 -7.98 11.38
C SER A 69 -8.72 -8.89 10.18
N SER A 70 -10.00 -9.04 9.83
CA SER A 70 -10.44 -9.79 8.65
C SER A 70 -9.88 -9.18 7.36
N PHE A 71 -9.87 -7.84 7.24
CA PHE A 71 -9.27 -7.15 6.09
C PHE A 71 -7.75 -7.30 6.04
N ALA A 72 -7.07 -7.17 7.18
CA ALA A 72 -5.62 -7.38 7.30
C ALA A 72 -5.22 -8.80 6.84
N LEU A 73 -5.97 -9.81 7.29
CA LEU A 73 -5.73 -11.21 6.92
C LEU A 73 -5.83 -11.42 5.41
N ALA A 74 -6.85 -10.84 4.77
CA ALA A 74 -7.04 -10.96 3.33
C ALA A 74 -5.85 -10.37 2.54
N GLY A 75 -5.38 -9.18 2.87
CA GLY A 75 -4.23 -8.60 2.15
C GLY A 75 -2.90 -9.24 2.50
N ALA A 76 -2.72 -9.79 3.71
CA ALA A 76 -1.54 -10.60 4.03
C ALA A 76 -1.44 -11.83 3.12
N LEU A 77 -2.58 -12.48 2.81
CA LEU A 77 -2.62 -13.58 1.84
C LEU A 77 -2.25 -13.11 0.43
N VAL A 78 -2.68 -11.93 0.01
CA VAL A 78 -2.30 -11.37 -1.30
C VAL A 78 -0.78 -11.20 -1.40
N ILE A 79 -0.14 -10.59 -0.39
CA ILE A 79 1.33 -10.40 -0.37
C ILE A 79 2.05 -11.75 -0.30
N PHE A 80 1.54 -12.69 0.50
CA PHE A 80 2.09 -14.04 0.58
C PHE A 80 2.08 -14.76 -0.78
N PHE A 81 0.96 -14.72 -1.51
CA PHE A 81 0.87 -15.30 -2.85
C PHE A 81 1.77 -14.58 -3.85
N LEU A 82 1.93 -13.25 -3.75
CA LEU A 82 2.87 -12.49 -4.56
C LEU A 82 4.31 -13.00 -4.33
N GLY A 83 4.70 -13.21 -3.08
CA GLY A 83 6.01 -13.78 -2.72
C GLY A 83 6.22 -15.20 -3.24
N ILE A 84 5.19 -16.05 -3.20
CA ILE A 84 5.25 -17.41 -3.79
C ILE A 84 5.45 -17.34 -5.30
N GLU A 85 4.68 -16.50 -5.99
CA GLU A 85 4.78 -16.27 -7.43
C GLU A 85 6.23 -15.90 -7.81
N MET A 86 6.87 -15.07 -7.01
CA MET A 86 8.28 -14.70 -7.20
C MET A 86 9.28 -15.82 -6.97
N VAL A 87 9.16 -16.57 -5.86
CA VAL A 87 10.13 -17.62 -5.52
C VAL A 87 10.03 -18.79 -6.50
N LEU A 88 8.81 -19.14 -6.91
CA LEU A 88 8.56 -20.27 -7.80
C LEU A 88 8.56 -19.88 -9.29
N GLY A 89 8.54 -18.59 -9.61
CA GLY A 89 8.42 -18.11 -10.99
C GLY A 89 7.09 -18.46 -11.66
N ILE A 90 6.02 -18.65 -10.88
CA ILE A 90 4.67 -18.99 -11.36
C ILE A 90 3.79 -17.75 -11.37
N ARG A 91 2.75 -17.69 -12.22
CA ARG A 91 1.81 -16.55 -12.23
C ARG A 91 0.48 -16.88 -11.56
N LEU A 92 0.23 -16.27 -10.40
CA LEU A 92 -1.04 -16.37 -9.67
C LEU A 92 -1.92 -15.13 -9.95
N PHE A 93 -1.33 -13.95 -10.03
CA PHE A 93 -2.03 -12.70 -10.35
C PHE A 93 -1.90 -12.35 -11.83
N ARG A 94 -2.87 -12.77 -12.64
CA ARG A 94 -3.03 -12.32 -14.03
C ARG A 94 -3.74 -10.97 -14.05
N GLY A 95 -2.99 -9.88 -13.88
CA GLY A 95 -3.46 -8.57 -14.37
C GLY A 95 -3.74 -8.67 -15.87
N GLU A 96 -4.83 -8.08 -16.35
CA GLU A 96 -5.27 -8.20 -17.74
C GLU A 96 -4.10 -8.00 -18.72
N GLU A 97 -3.73 -9.04 -19.46
CA GLU A 97 -2.77 -8.99 -20.57
C GLU A 97 -3.36 -8.30 -21.82
N ASN A 98 -4.36 -7.44 -21.62
CA ASN A 98 -5.05 -6.74 -22.69
C ASN A 98 -4.24 -5.50 -23.12
N THR A 99 -3.37 -5.74 -24.10
CA THR A 99 -3.05 -4.83 -25.22
C THR A 99 -2.54 -3.41 -24.88
N ASN A 100 -1.27 -3.14 -25.17
CA ASN A 100 -0.70 -1.80 -25.43
C ASN A 100 -0.66 -0.74 -24.30
N SER A 101 -1.11 -1.00 -23.08
CA SER A 101 -1.03 -0.02 -22.00
C SER A 101 0.31 -0.09 -21.25
N LYS A 102 1.15 0.95 -21.38
CA LYS A 102 2.44 1.18 -20.67
C LYS A 102 2.36 1.23 -19.12
N SER A 103 1.24 0.89 -18.49
CA SER A 103 1.00 1.03 -17.03
C SER A 103 0.86 -0.29 -16.27
N SER A 104 1.35 -1.41 -16.83
CA SER A 104 1.30 -2.74 -16.21
C SER A 104 1.97 -2.79 -14.82
N SER A 105 2.99 -1.96 -14.55
CA SER A 105 3.73 -1.95 -13.28
C SER A 105 3.08 -1.11 -12.18
N VAL A 106 2.16 -0.20 -12.54
CA VAL A 106 1.53 0.74 -11.58
C VAL A 106 0.63 -0.01 -10.61
N VAL A 107 -0.15 -0.97 -11.11
CA VAL A 107 -1.16 -1.66 -10.30
C VAL A 107 -0.52 -2.47 -9.17
N PRO A 108 0.32 -3.50 -9.40
CA PRO A 108 0.87 -4.29 -8.29
C PRO A 108 1.76 -3.47 -7.35
N LEU A 109 2.47 -2.45 -7.85
CA LEU A 109 3.32 -1.59 -7.03
C LEU A 109 2.49 -0.67 -6.11
N ALA A 110 1.48 0.01 -6.64
CA ALA A 110 0.62 0.86 -5.82
C ALA A 110 -0.23 0.02 -4.86
N PHE A 111 -0.78 -1.09 -5.33
CA PHE A 111 -1.55 -2.06 -4.56
C PHE A 111 -1.32 -3.49 -5.10
N PRO A 112 -0.82 -4.43 -4.29
CA PRO A 112 -0.86 -4.44 -2.83
C PRO A 112 0.46 -4.03 -2.14
N VAL A 113 1.53 -3.67 -2.89
CA VAL A 113 2.86 -3.47 -2.27
C VAL A 113 2.89 -2.24 -1.38
N ILE A 114 2.59 -1.04 -1.90
CA ILE A 114 2.65 0.19 -1.10
C ILE A 114 1.41 0.36 -0.23
N ALA A 115 0.24 0.45 -0.84
CA ALA A 115 -1.04 0.66 -0.15
C ALA A 115 -1.73 -0.67 0.19
N GLY A 116 -0.96 -1.68 0.63
CA GLY A 116 -1.51 -2.99 1.00
C GLY A 116 -2.39 -2.97 2.24
N ALA A 117 -2.94 -4.13 2.62
CA ALA A 117 -3.81 -4.22 3.79
C ALA A 117 -3.08 -3.88 5.09
N GLY A 118 -1.77 -4.17 5.22
CA GLY A 118 -0.97 -3.71 6.35
C GLY A 118 -1.03 -2.20 6.47
N THR A 119 -0.64 -1.47 5.42
CA THR A 119 -0.68 -0.01 5.36
C THR A 119 -2.08 0.54 5.64
N MET A 120 -3.12 -0.02 5.01
CA MET A 120 -4.50 0.43 5.19
C MET A 120 -5.03 0.21 6.61
N THR A 121 -4.75 -0.94 7.22
CA THR A 121 -5.18 -1.23 8.60
C THR A 121 -4.40 -0.39 9.60
N THR A 122 -3.10 -0.18 9.38
CA THR A 122 -2.27 0.74 10.15
C THR A 122 -2.81 2.17 10.07
N ILE A 123 -3.22 2.67 8.90
CA ILE A 123 -3.80 4.02 8.76
C ILE A 123 -5.08 4.16 9.61
N ILE A 124 -5.97 3.17 9.59
CA ILE A 124 -7.19 3.20 10.39
C ILE A 124 -6.86 3.17 11.89
N SER A 125 -5.91 2.33 12.32
CA SER A 125 -5.45 2.28 13.71
C SER A 125 -4.81 3.59 14.16
N LEU A 126 -3.95 4.19 13.33
CA LEU A 126 -3.32 5.48 13.62
C LEU A 126 -4.32 6.62 13.63
N ARG A 127 -5.40 6.55 12.84
CA ARG A 127 -6.51 7.53 12.88
C ARG A 127 -7.29 7.46 14.20
N ALA A 128 -7.34 6.30 14.85
CA ALA A 128 -8.00 6.17 16.15
C ALA A 128 -7.16 6.77 17.29
N GLU A 129 -5.83 6.77 17.15
CA GLU A 129 -4.88 7.25 18.16
C GLU A 129 -4.46 8.72 17.96
N TYR A 130 -4.25 9.13 16.71
CA TYR A 130 -3.70 10.43 16.34
C TYR A 130 -4.70 11.29 15.57
N GLN A 131 -4.46 12.60 15.57
CA GLN A 131 -5.31 13.50 14.80
C GLN A 131 -5.20 13.22 13.31
N GLN A 132 -6.33 13.22 12.60
CA GLN A 132 -6.41 12.98 11.16
C GLN A 132 -5.41 13.82 10.36
N PHE A 133 -5.21 15.09 10.74
CA PHE A 133 -4.25 15.98 10.09
C PHE A 133 -2.80 15.50 10.26
N ASN A 134 -2.42 15.03 11.44
CA ASN A 134 -1.08 14.50 11.70
C ASN A 134 -0.85 13.19 10.94
N VAL A 135 -1.87 12.33 10.84
CA VAL A 135 -1.81 11.10 10.03
C VAL A 135 -1.64 11.42 8.55
N LEU A 136 -2.38 12.40 8.03
CA LEU A 136 -2.27 12.85 6.64
C LEU A 136 -0.86 13.34 6.30
N PHE A 137 -0.24 14.15 7.18
CA PHE A 137 1.14 14.59 7.00
C PHE A 137 2.14 13.43 7.07
N GLY A 138 1.90 12.44 7.92
CA GLY A 138 2.75 11.25 7.97
C GLY A 138 2.66 10.37 6.72
N ILE A 139 1.47 10.27 6.12
CA ILE A 139 1.27 9.65 4.79
C ILE A 139 2.04 10.43 3.73
N ALA A 140 1.87 11.76 3.68
CA ALA A 140 2.54 12.60 2.70
C ALA A 140 4.07 12.50 2.80
N LEU A 141 4.60 12.43 4.02
CA LEU A 141 6.03 12.24 4.26
C LEU A 141 6.52 10.88 3.74
N ASN A 142 5.77 9.80 3.95
CA ASN A 142 6.09 8.47 3.41
C ASN A 142 6.01 8.37 1.89
N LEU A 143 5.17 9.18 1.25
CA LEU A 143 5.12 9.22 -0.22
C LEU A 143 6.35 9.89 -0.84
N ILE A 144 7.11 10.67 -0.05
CA ILE A 144 8.31 11.40 -0.49
C ILE A 144 9.59 10.61 -0.19
N LEU A 145 9.59 9.82 0.89
CA LEU A 145 10.70 8.95 1.28
C LEU A 145 10.87 7.74 0.34
#